data_AF-A0A7D9L1U3-F1
#
_entry.id   AF-A0A7D9L1U3-F1
#
_cell.length_a   1.000
_cell.length_b   1.000
_cell.length_c   1.000
_cell.angle_alpha   90.00
_cell.angle_beta   90.00
_cell.angle_gamma   90.00
#
_symmetry.space_group_name_H-M   'P 1'
#
loop_
_entity.id
_entity.type
_entity.pdbx_description
1 polymer ?
#
loop_
_entity_poly.entity_id
_entity_poly.type
_entity_poly.pdbx_seq_one_letter_code
_entity_poly.pdbx_strand_id
1 'polypeptide(L)'
;MGQSGGARDINLPVCSTKEEILKEMISIFFINGSSVFGDACAMKFELGNFKCEEIKDEGFTLARYITQHKLSKARIYLLSKLEEGNERVSLSNSEDELPSAFELPPAFDSPDHECQSSAILLGSSLERSRLREQQDAEFRESLFRDQQTEIEKEQEMEQFRDQLNKQENLYKARCERVPQEPNLDDPHANMS
;
A
#
# COMPACT_ATOMS: atom_id res chain seq x y z
N MET A 1 -10.17 16.62 -9.52
CA MET A 1 -10.96 15.72 -8.65
C MET A 1 -11.03 14.37 -9.31
N GLY A 2 -10.65 13.30 -8.61
CA GLY A 2 -10.70 11.94 -9.17
C GLY A 2 -9.82 10.97 -8.38
N GLN A 3 -10.22 10.61 -7.16
CA GLN A 3 -9.71 9.40 -6.51
C GLN A 3 -10.52 8.21 -7.06
N SER A 4 -10.09 7.65 -8.19
CA SER A 4 -10.66 6.42 -8.76
C SER A 4 -9.77 5.25 -8.38
N GLY A 5 -10.00 4.69 -7.20
CA GLY A 5 -9.25 3.58 -6.64
C GLY A 5 -9.27 3.62 -5.11
N GLY A 6 -10.46 3.51 -4.51
CA GLY A 6 -10.62 3.67 -3.07
C GLY A 6 -11.76 2.82 -2.50
N ALA A 7 -11.78 2.65 -1.18
CA ALA A 7 -12.91 2.04 -0.48
C ALA A 7 -14.00 3.08 -0.23
N ARG A 8 -15.26 2.64 -0.25
CA ARG A 8 -16.43 3.49 0.05
C ARG A 8 -17.27 2.82 1.12
N ASP A 9 -17.63 3.59 2.13
CA ASP A 9 -18.55 3.17 3.17
C ASP A 9 -19.97 3.53 2.75
N ILE A 10 -20.81 2.52 2.61
CA ILE A 10 -22.20 2.67 2.19
C ILE A 10 -23.13 1.93 3.15
N ASN A 11 -24.32 2.50 3.35
CA ASN A 11 -25.37 1.87 4.15
C ASN A 11 -26.36 1.20 3.20
N LEU A 12 -26.40 -0.13 3.21
CA LEU A 12 -27.31 -0.92 2.41
C LEU A 12 -28.30 -1.68 3.31
N PRO A 13 -29.56 -1.85 2.88
CA PRO A 13 -30.51 -2.71 3.56
C PRO A 13 -29.95 -4.14 3.73
N VAL A 14 -30.19 -4.74 4.89
CA VAL A 14 -29.72 -6.11 5.17
C VAL A 14 -30.33 -7.17 4.24
N CYS A 15 -31.48 -6.87 3.64
CA CYS A 15 -32.16 -7.73 2.68
C CYS A 15 -31.62 -7.58 1.25
N SER A 16 -30.64 -6.70 1.02
CA SER A 16 -30.15 -6.46 -0.33
C SER A 16 -29.50 -7.69 -0.94
N THR A 17 -29.88 -7.93 -2.20
CA THR A 17 -29.43 -9.06 -3.02
C THR A 17 -28.09 -8.73 -3.69
N LYS A 18 -27.44 -9.76 -4.24
CA LYS A 18 -26.20 -9.61 -5.03
C LYS A 18 -26.34 -8.55 -6.12
N GLU A 19 -27.44 -8.57 -6.86
CA GLU A 19 -27.68 -7.67 -8.00
C GLU A 19 -27.86 -6.22 -7.57
N GLU A 20 -28.61 -5.98 -6.49
CA GLU A 20 -28.80 -4.63 -5.93
C GLU A 20 -27.49 -4.03 -5.46
N ILE A 21 -26.69 -4.81 -4.73
CA ILE A 21 -25.38 -4.38 -4.23
C ILE A 21 -24.45 -4.09 -5.41
N LEU A 22 -24.43 -4.96 -6.42
CA LEU A 22 -23.60 -4.79 -7.61
C LEU A 22 -23.97 -3.52 -8.39
N LYS A 23 -25.27 -3.25 -8.56
CA LYS A 23 -25.76 -2.02 -9.21
C LYS A 23 -25.33 -0.77 -8.44
N GLU A 24 -25.45 -0.78 -7.12
CA GLU A 24 -25.03 0.35 -6.28
C GLU A 24 -23.51 0.58 -6.40
N MET A 25 -22.72 -0.50 -6.32
CA MET A 25 -21.27 -0.43 -6.46
C MET A 25 -20.85 0.13 -7.82
N ILE A 26 -21.47 -0.31 -8.91
CA ILE A 26 -21.21 0.26 -10.24
C ILE A 26 -21.55 1.75 -10.27
N SER A 27 -22.69 2.17 -9.72
CA SER A 27 -23.07 3.59 -9.69
C SER A 27 -22.07 4.46 -8.91
N ILE A 28 -21.41 3.90 -7.90
CA ILE A 28 -20.43 4.62 -7.07
C ILE A 28 -19.07 4.71 -7.77
N PHE A 29 -18.63 3.62 -8.41
CA PHE A 29 -17.29 3.52 -9.01
C PHE A 29 -17.23 3.94 -10.48
N PHE A 30 -18.34 3.86 -11.21
CA PHE A 30 -18.49 4.23 -12.61
C PHE A 30 -19.45 5.41 -12.75
N ILE A 31 -18.97 6.59 -12.34
CA ILE A 31 -19.74 7.84 -12.45
C ILE A 31 -20.00 8.10 -13.94
N ASN A 32 -21.28 8.28 -14.31
CA ASN A 32 -21.73 8.40 -15.70
C ASN A 32 -21.40 7.18 -16.58
N GLY A 33 -21.22 5.99 -15.99
CA GLY A 33 -20.99 4.75 -16.73
C GLY A 33 -19.56 4.58 -17.24
N SER A 34 -18.61 5.40 -16.79
CA SER A 34 -17.20 5.29 -17.18
C SER A 34 -16.28 5.38 -15.96
N SER A 35 -15.14 4.71 -16.04
CA SER A 35 -14.06 4.76 -15.04
C SER A 35 -12.71 4.93 -15.73
N VAL A 36 -11.65 5.11 -14.94
CA VAL A 36 -10.26 5.14 -15.47
C VAL A 36 -9.89 3.85 -16.20
N PHE A 37 -10.54 2.73 -15.86
CA PHE A 37 -10.28 1.44 -16.50
C PHE A 37 -11.09 1.21 -17.78
N GLY A 38 -12.05 2.09 -18.10
CA GLY A 38 -12.92 1.99 -19.27
C GLY A 38 -14.41 2.12 -18.94
N ASP A 39 -15.23 1.96 -19.98
CA ASP A 39 -16.69 2.08 -19.89
C ASP A 39 -17.32 0.84 -19.26
N ALA A 40 -18.32 1.06 -18.40
CA ALA A 40 -19.03 -0.01 -17.71
C ALA A 40 -19.69 -1.00 -18.68
N CYS A 41 -20.09 -0.54 -19.88
CA CYS A 41 -20.67 -1.39 -20.92
C CYS A 41 -19.69 -2.40 -21.53
N ALA A 42 -18.38 -2.15 -21.43
CA ALA A 42 -17.34 -3.03 -21.97
C ALA A 42 -16.76 -3.99 -20.91
N MET A 43 -17.31 -3.97 -19.68
CA MET A 43 -16.79 -4.71 -18.55
C MET A 43 -17.80 -5.71 -18.00
N LYS A 44 -17.28 -6.85 -17.55
CA LYS A 44 -18.00 -7.80 -16.68
C LYS A 44 -17.77 -7.41 -15.23
N PHE A 45 -18.85 -7.37 -14.46
CA PHE A 45 -18.82 -7.06 -13.04
C PHE A 45 -19.24 -8.25 -12.20
N GLU A 46 -18.49 -8.50 -11.14
CA GLU A 46 -18.76 -9.54 -10.15
C GLU A 46 -18.53 -8.99 -8.74
N LEU A 47 -19.13 -9.64 -7.73
CA LEU A 47 -18.87 -9.31 -6.32
C LEU A 47 -17.79 -10.21 -5.76
N GLY A 48 -16.80 -9.59 -5.10
CA GLY A 48 -15.71 -10.25 -4.41
C GLY A 48 -15.86 -10.22 -2.89
N ASN A 49 -15.47 -11.31 -2.23
CA ASN A 49 -15.39 -11.41 -0.76
C ASN A 49 -14.14 -10.71 -0.20
N PHE A 50 -13.95 -10.70 1.11
CA PHE A 50 -12.78 -10.07 1.75
C PHE A 50 -11.40 -10.62 1.31
N LYS A 51 -11.35 -11.80 0.67
CA LYS A 51 -10.15 -12.42 0.06
C LYS A 51 -9.98 -12.08 -1.42
N CYS A 52 -10.84 -11.21 -1.97
CA CYS A 52 -10.92 -10.90 -3.40
C CYS A 52 -11.31 -12.09 -4.28
N GLU A 53 -12.03 -13.08 -3.72
CA GLU A 53 -12.58 -14.20 -4.48
C GLU A 53 -14.04 -13.93 -4.85
N GLU A 54 -14.46 -14.39 -6.03
CA GLU A 54 -15.84 -14.25 -6.50
C GLU A 54 -16.86 -14.91 -5.55
N ILE A 55 -17.93 -14.19 -5.22
CA ILE A 55 -19.07 -14.71 -4.48
C ILE A 55 -20.03 -15.40 -5.46
N LYS A 56 -19.93 -16.72 -5.55
CA LYS A 56 -20.76 -17.58 -6.42
C LYS A 56 -22.11 -18.00 -5.83
N ASP A 57 -22.46 -17.53 -4.63
CA ASP A 57 -23.70 -17.91 -3.95
C ASP A 57 -24.92 -17.28 -4.63
N GLU A 58 -25.73 -18.10 -5.30
CA GLU A 58 -26.97 -17.67 -5.97
C GLU A 58 -28.02 -17.14 -4.97
N GLY A 59 -27.95 -17.57 -3.70
CA GLY A 59 -28.81 -17.10 -2.62
C GLY A 59 -28.17 -16.01 -1.75
N PHE A 60 -27.24 -15.24 -2.31
CA PHE A 60 -26.52 -14.22 -1.55
C PHE A 60 -27.44 -13.07 -1.12
N THR A 61 -27.45 -12.83 0.18
CA THR A 61 -28.03 -11.63 0.80
C THR A 61 -27.04 -11.07 1.81
N LEU A 62 -27.05 -9.75 1.99
CA LEU A 62 -26.14 -9.09 2.92
C LEU A 62 -26.28 -9.63 4.35
N ALA A 63 -27.51 -9.87 4.81
CA ALA A 63 -27.81 -10.49 6.10
C ALA A 63 -27.16 -11.87 6.26
N ARG A 64 -27.33 -12.75 5.25
CA ARG A 64 -26.75 -14.10 5.29
C ARG A 64 -25.22 -14.04 5.31
N TYR A 65 -24.62 -13.15 4.53
CA TYR A 65 -23.17 -12.97 4.51
C TYR A 65 -22.62 -12.48 5.86
N ILE A 66 -23.28 -11.48 6.46
CA ILE A 66 -22.91 -10.93 7.77
C ILE A 66 -23.01 -11.99 8.88
N THR A 67 -24.11 -12.74 8.92
CA THR A 67 -24.34 -13.77 9.94
C THR A 67 -23.38 -14.95 9.79
N GLN A 68 -23.14 -15.43 8.57
CA GLN A 68 -22.23 -16.54 8.27
C GLN A 68 -20.79 -16.24 8.69
N HIS A 69 -20.33 -15.01 8.46
CA HIS A 69 -18.97 -14.59 8.78
C HIS A 69 -18.83 -13.86 10.14
N LYS A 70 -19.92 -13.74 10.90
CA LYS A 70 -19.99 -13.04 12.21
C LYS A 70 -19.39 -11.63 12.16
N LEU A 71 -19.69 -10.88 11.10
CA LEU A 71 -19.14 -9.55 10.86
C LEU A 71 -20.04 -8.47 11.45
N SER A 72 -19.47 -7.37 11.96
CA SER A 72 -20.24 -6.15 12.26
C SER A 72 -20.41 -5.26 11.02
N LYS A 73 -19.47 -5.37 10.07
CA LYS A 73 -19.43 -4.62 8.81
C LYS A 73 -18.91 -5.54 7.71
N ALA A 74 -19.63 -5.62 6.60
CA ALA A 74 -19.21 -6.40 5.44
C ALA A 74 -18.27 -5.57 4.54
N ARG A 75 -17.14 -6.15 4.16
CA ARG A 75 -16.23 -5.59 3.14
C ARG A 75 -16.38 -6.42 1.87
N ILE A 76 -16.97 -5.80 0.85
CA ILE A 76 -17.24 -6.41 -0.46
C ILE A 76 -16.45 -5.62 -1.50
N TYR A 77 -15.90 -6.32 -2.49
CA TYR A 77 -15.19 -5.69 -3.60
C TYR A 77 -16.01 -5.80 -4.89
N LEU A 78 -15.91 -4.77 -5.73
CA LEU A 78 -16.39 -4.82 -7.11
C LEU A 78 -15.24 -5.35 -7.96
N LEU A 79 -15.39 -6.56 -8.48
CA LEU A 79 -14.46 -7.15 -9.43
C LEU A 79 -14.90 -6.73 -10.83
N SER A 80 -13.99 -6.16 -11.62
CA SER A 80 -14.26 -5.75 -12.99
C SER A 80 -13.23 -6.35 -13.93
N LYS A 81 -13.66 -7.06 -14.97
CA LYS A 81 -12.80 -7.59 -16.03
C LYS A 81 -13.29 -7.06 -17.38
N LEU A 82 -12.38 -6.60 -18.23
CA LEU A 82 -12.70 -6.22 -19.61
C LEU A 82 -13.13 -7.47 -20.39
N GLU A 83 -14.19 -7.37 -21.19
CA GLU A 83 -14.56 -8.47 -22.07
C GLU A 83 -13.47 -8.69 -23.13
N GLU A 84 -13.02 -9.95 -23.25
CA GLU A 84 -12.06 -10.40 -24.25
C GLU A 84 -12.67 -10.20 -25.65
N GLY A 85 -12.24 -9.12 -26.30
CA GLY A 85 -12.80 -8.59 -27.55
C GLY A 85 -12.56 -7.09 -27.72
N ASN A 86 -12.25 -6.39 -26.62
CA ASN A 86 -11.81 -5.00 -26.65
C ASN A 86 -10.32 -4.94 -26.28
N GLU A 87 -9.45 -5.26 -27.24
CA GLU A 87 -8.00 -5.35 -27.04
C GLU A 87 -7.38 -3.97 -26.80
N ARG A 88 -7.44 -3.51 -25.55
CA ARG A 88 -6.46 -2.56 -25.02
C ARG A 88 -5.55 -3.33 -24.09
N VAL A 89 -4.41 -3.72 -24.66
CA VAL A 89 -3.17 -4.23 -24.06
C VAL A 89 -3.19 -4.12 -22.53
N SER A 90 -3.65 -5.18 -21.88
CA SER A 90 -3.38 -5.40 -20.47
C SER A 90 -1.90 -5.72 -20.37
N LEU A 91 -1.11 -4.78 -19.84
CA LEU A 91 0.24 -5.04 -19.37
C LEU A 91 0.13 -5.94 -18.13
N SER A 92 0.02 -7.25 -18.38
CA SER A 92 0.24 -8.28 -17.38
C SER A 92 1.72 -8.27 -17.04
N ASN A 93 2.05 -7.78 -15.84
CA ASN A 93 3.32 -8.06 -15.19
C ASN A 93 3.43 -9.58 -15.00
N SER A 94 4.17 -10.23 -15.88
CA SER A 94 4.66 -11.58 -15.70
C SER A 94 6.17 -11.48 -15.83
N GLU A 95 6.81 -11.56 -14.67
CA GLU A 95 8.25 -11.63 -14.50
C GLU A 95 8.71 -13.00 -15.04
N ASP A 96 9.87 -13.01 -15.70
CA ASP A 96 10.51 -14.14 -16.39
C ASP A 96 9.95 -14.57 -17.77
N GLU A 97 10.36 -13.83 -18.80
CA GLU A 97 11.13 -14.37 -19.93
C GLU A 97 11.58 -13.19 -20.81
N LEU A 98 12.89 -12.96 -20.95
CA LEU A 98 13.43 -12.06 -21.96
C LEU A 98 13.23 -12.71 -23.34
N PRO A 99 12.40 -12.17 -24.26
CA PRO A 99 12.44 -12.62 -25.64
C PRO A 99 13.58 -11.87 -26.33
N SER A 100 14.56 -12.66 -26.75
CA SER A 100 15.54 -12.36 -27.78
C SER A 100 14.99 -11.41 -28.84
N ALA A 101 15.74 -10.31 -29.08
CA ALA A 101 15.72 -9.45 -30.26
C ALA A 101 14.71 -9.88 -31.34
N PHE A 102 13.46 -9.43 -31.21
CA PHE A 102 12.48 -9.51 -32.26
C PHE A 102 12.03 -8.08 -32.57
N GLU A 103 12.38 -7.67 -33.79
CA GLU A 103 12.12 -6.37 -34.38
C GLU A 103 10.65 -6.00 -34.20
N LEU A 104 10.38 -4.93 -33.45
CA LEU A 104 9.07 -4.29 -33.45
C LEU A 104 8.86 -3.74 -34.87
N PRO A 105 7.79 -4.13 -35.60
CA PRO A 105 7.46 -3.46 -36.84
C PRO A 105 7.12 -1.99 -36.53
N PRO A 106 7.51 -1.03 -37.39
CA PRO A 106 7.20 0.36 -37.15
C PRO A 106 5.67 0.52 -37.07
N ALA A 107 5.21 1.01 -35.93
CA ALA A 107 3.85 1.50 -35.82
C ALA A 107 3.71 2.66 -36.82
N PHE A 108 2.63 2.63 -37.61
CA PHE A 108 2.24 3.59 -38.65
C PHE A 108 2.81 3.36 -40.06
N ASP A 109 2.25 2.37 -40.75
CA ASP A 109 1.96 2.51 -42.18
C ASP A 109 0.46 2.78 -42.35
N SER A 110 0.09 4.07 -42.31
CA SER A 110 -1.07 4.57 -43.04
C SER A 110 -0.52 5.38 -44.20
N PRO A 111 -0.85 5.03 -45.47
CA PRO A 111 -0.45 5.84 -46.58
C PRO A 111 -1.25 7.15 -46.50
N ASP A 112 -0.60 8.26 -46.84
CA ASP A 112 -1.17 9.60 -46.95
C ASP A 112 -1.20 10.45 -45.67
N HIS A 113 -0.02 10.72 -45.09
CA HIS A 113 0.21 12.05 -44.54
C HIS A 113 1.67 12.46 -44.72
N GLU A 114 1.87 13.52 -45.49
CA GLU A 114 3.17 14.14 -45.78
C GLU A 114 3.98 14.36 -44.49
N CYS A 115 5.16 13.78 -44.51
CA CYS A 115 6.12 13.72 -43.42
C CYS A 115 6.74 15.10 -43.20
N GLN A 116 6.10 15.97 -42.40
CA GLN A 116 6.78 17.08 -41.74
C GLN A 116 7.44 16.59 -40.45
N SER A 117 8.55 15.87 -40.60
CA SER A 117 9.44 15.45 -39.52
C SER A 117 10.12 16.64 -38.84
N SER A 118 9.45 17.30 -37.89
CA SER A 118 10.16 18.25 -36.99
C SER A 118 9.49 18.61 -35.66
N ALA A 119 8.46 17.89 -35.17
CA ALA A 119 7.67 18.47 -34.06
C ALA A 119 7.14 17.53 -32.95
N ILE A 120 7.83 16.43 -32.61
CA ILE A 120 7.53 15.69 -31.37
C ILE A 120 8.83 15.36 -30.61
N LEU A 121 9.61 16.40 -30.28
CA LEU A 121 10.72 16.27 -29.33
C LEU A 121 10.39 17.14 -28.11
N LEU A 122 9.90 16.51 -27.03
CA LEU A 122 9.55 17.19 -25.78
C LEU A 122 10.78 17.86 -25.16
N GLY A 123 10.79 19.19 -25.18
CA GLY A 123 11.78 20.05 -24.53
C GLY A 123 13.09 20.22 -25.27
N SER A 124 13.74 21.37 -25.08
CA SER A 124 15.10 21.58 -25.55
C SER A 124 16.08 20.70 -24.77
N SER A 125 17.19 20.27 -25.39
CA SER A 125 18.23 19.48 -24.71
C SER A 125 18.73 20.14 -23.41
N LEU A 126 18.79 21.48 -23.41
CA LEU A 126 19.21 22.29 -22.27
C LEU A 126 18.21 22.23 -21.11
N GLU A 127 16.91 22.31 -21.40
CA GLU A 127 15.84 22.23 -20.41
C GLU A 127 15.83 20.87 -19.70
N ARG A 128 16.03 19.79 -20.47
CA ARG A 128 16.18 18.43 -19.90
C ARG A 128 17.42 18.32 -19.01
N SER A 129 18.53 18.96 -19.39
CA SER A 129 19.75 18.96 -18.57
C SER A 129 19.56 19.69 -17.24
N ARG A 130 18.89 20.85 -17.26
CA ARG A 130 18.61 21.62 -16.04
C ARG A 130 17.69 20.88 -15.07
N LEU A 131 16.65 20.23 -15.60
CA LEU A 131 15.73 19.44 -14.78
C LEU A 131 16.43 18.25 -14.12
N ARG A 132 17.32 17.56 -14.84
CA ARG A 132 18.13 16.48 -14.26
C ARG A 132 19.02 16.98 -13.14
N GLU A 133 19.72 18.08 -13.37
CA GLU A 133 20.60 18.67 -12.36
C GLU A 133 19.85 19.09 -11.11
N GLN A 134 18.65 19.66 -11.26
CA GLN A 134 17.79 20.01 -10.14
C GLN A 134 17.33 18.76 -9.37
N GLN A 135 16.86 17.72 -10.07
CA GLN A 135 16.46 16.46 -9.45
C GLN A 135 17.62 15.78 -8.70
N ASP A 136 18.81 15.77 -9.30
CA ASP A 136 20.01 15.20 -8.69
C ASP A 136 20.48 16.01 -7.47
N ALA A 137 20.27 17.32 -7.47
CA ALA A 137 20.56 18.17 -6.32
C ALA A 137 19.57 17.90 -5.16
N GLU A 138 18.28 17.89 -5.44
CA GLU A 138 17.22 17.62 -4.45
C GLU A 138 17.36 16.22 -3.84
N PHE A 139 17.68 15.21 -4.66
CA PHE A 139 17.94 13.85 -4.20
C PHE A 139 19.12 13.79 -3.22
N ARG A 140 20.24 14.44 -3.57
CA ARG A 140 21.43 14.47 -2.71
C ARG A 140 21.16 15.17 -1.38
N GLU A 141 20.38 16.25 -1.38
CA GLU A 141 20.01 16.95 -0.16
C GLU A 141 19.11 16.09 0.74
N SER A 142 18.13 15.40 0.17
CA SER A 142 17.27 14.48 0.92
C SER A 142 18.08 13.36 1.56
N LEU A 143 18.98 12.73 0.80
CA LEU A 143 19.83 11.65 1.28
C LEU A 143 20.71 12.11 2.46
N PHE A 144 21.24 13.33 2.37
CA PHE A 144 22.06 13.90 3.44
C PHE A 144 21.24 14.14 4.73
N ARG A 145 20.02 14.67 4.61
CA ARG A 145 19.13 14.87 5.76
C ARG A 145 18.74 13.55 6.44
N ASP A 146 18.47 12.52 5.66
CA ASP A 146 18.13 11.20 6.19
C ASP A 146 19.32 10.60 6.97
N GLN A 147 20.53 10.69 6.40
CA GLN A 147 21.76 10.26 7.09
C GLN A 147 22.02 11.04 8.39
N GLN A 148 21.84 12.37 8.38
CA GLN A 148 22.00 13.18 9.59
C GLN A 148 21.00 12.76 10.68
N THR A 149 19.75 12.55 10.31
CA THR A 149 18.70 12.13 11.25
C THR A 149 19.01 10.77 11.87
N GLU A 150 19.59 9.85 11.09
CA GLU A 150 20.02 8.54 11.57
C GLU A 150 21.17 8.67 12.59
N ILE A 151 22.19 9.46 12.26
CA ILE A 151 23.33 9.73 13.17
C ILE A 151 22.86 10.38 14.47
N GLU A 152 21.95 11.35 14.41
CA GLU A 152 21.39 12.00 15.60
C GLU A 152 20.64 11.00 16.50
N LYS A 153 19.82 10.14 15.90
CA LYS A 153 19.12 9.08 16.65
C LYS A 153 20.09 8.08 17.30
N GLU A 154 21.15 7.69 16.60
CA GLU A 154 22.18 6.82 17.16
C GLU A 154 22.88 7.47 18.36
N GLN A 155 23.24 8.75 18.25
CA GLN A 155 23.85 9.51 19.34
C GLN A 155 22.91 9.65 20.54
N GLU A 156 21.64 9.96 20.33
CA GLU A 156 20.64 10.02 21.41
C GLU A 156 20.49 8.67 22.12
N MET A 157 20.43 7.59 21.35
CA MET A 157 20.33 6.23 21.90
C MET A 157 21.57 5.85 22.71
N GLU A 158 22.76 6.22 22.24
CA GLU A 158 24.01 5.98 22.97
C GLU A 158 24.07 6.79 24.27
N GLN A 159 23.70 8.08 24.23
CA GLN A 159 23.62 8.91 25.44
C GLN A 159 22.65 8.34 26.46
N PHE A 160 21.49 7.83 26.01
CA PHE A 160 20.52 7.19 26.88
C PHE A 160 21.07 5.91 27.53
N ARG A 161 21.77 5.07 26.75
CA ARG A 161 22.43 3.86 27.25
C ARG A 161 23.47 4.19 28.32
N ASP A 162 24.28 5.21 28.10
CA ASP A 162 25.30 5.66 29.06
C ASP A 162 24.68 6.18 30.37
N GLN A 163 23.56 6.90 30.27
CA GLN A 163 22.83 7.37 31.45
C GLN A 163 22.29 6.19 32.27
N LEU A 164 21.69 5.19 31.62
CA LEU A 164 21.21 3.98 32.30
C LEU A 164 22.36 3.24 32.99
N ASN A 165 23.48 3.05 32.30
CA ASN A 165 24.64 2.38 32.86
C ASN A 165 25.18 3.12 34.10
N LYS A 166 25.26 4.46 34.05
CA LYS A 166 25.61 5.28 35.22
C LYS A 166 24.65 5.06 36.39
N GLN A 167 23.34 5.03 36.14
CA GLN A 167 22.34 4.78 37.19
C GLN A 167 22.48 3.38 37.79
N GLU A 168 22.69 2.36 36.95
CA GLU A 168 22.88 0.98 37.38
C GLU A 168 24.14 0.85 38.25
N ASN A 169 25.25 1.47 37.85
CA ASN A 169 26.49 1.47 38.63
C ASN A 169 26.31 2.16 39.98
N LEU A 170 25.58 3.28 40.02
CA LEU A 170 25.23 3.94 41.28
C LEU A 170 24.37 3.05 42.17
N TYR A 171 23.40 2.34 41.61
CA TYR A 171 22.56 1.40 42.36
C TYR A 171 23.40 0.26 42.95
N LYS A 172 24.24 -0.40 42.14
CA LYS A 172 25.16 -1.46 42.60
C LYS A 172 26.05 -0.97 43.74
N ALA A 173 26.70 0.19 43.56
CA ALA A 173 27.55 0.78 44.59
C ALA A 173 26.79 1.19 45.87
N ARG A 174 25.47 1.44 45.80
CA ARG A 174 24.63 1.67 46.99
C ARG A 174 24.30 0.34 47.68
N CYS A 175 23.92 -0.69 46.93
CA CYS A 175 23.66 -2.02 47.48
C CYS A 175 24.88 -2.60 48.20
N GLU A 176 26.09 -2.44 47.64
CA GLU A 176 27.35 -2.89 48.26
C GLU A 176 27.67 -2.19 49.59
N ARG A 177 27.18 -0.96 49.80
CA ARG A 177 27.37 -0.19 51.03
C ARG A 177 26.36 -0.52 52.12
N VAL A 178 25.28 -1.22 51.78
CA VAL A 178 24.26 -1.63 52.75
C VAL A 178 24.57 -3.07 53.16
N PRO A 179 24.97 -3.33 54.42
CA PRO A 179 25.12 -4.69 54.89
C PRO A 179 23.77 -5.40 54.77
N GLN A 180 23.79 -6.62 54.25
CA GLN A 180 22.60 -7.45 54.11
C GLN A 180 22.00 -7.68 55.49
N GLU A 181 20.71 -7.38 55.66
CA GLU A 181 20.03 -7.58 56.94
C GLU A 181 20.18 -9.06 57.36
N PRO A 182 20.51 -9.34 58.64
CA PRO A 182 20.63 -10.71 59.10
C PRO A 182 19.29 -11.42 58.93
N ASN A 183 19.32 -12.59 58.31
CA ASN A 183 18.13 -13.45 58.18
C ASN A 183 17.57 -13.72 59.58
N LEU A 184 16.26 -13.48 59.75
CA LEU A 184 15.53 -13.70 61.01
C LEU A 184 15.34 -15.18 61.39
N ASP A 185 16.06 -16.10 60.74
CA ASP A 185 16.07 -17.54 61.02
C ASP A 185 17.42 -18.01 61.59
N ASP A 186 18.02 -17.21 62.49
CA ASP A 186 19.20 -17.62 63.26
C ASP A 186 18.76 -18.04 64.69
N PRO A 187 18.36 -19.31 64.91
CA PRO A 187 18.08 -19.79 66.25
C PRO A 187 19.39 -20.09 66.95
N HIS A 188 19.98 -19.13 67.67
CA HIS A 188 20.69 -19.37 68.93
C HIS A 188 21.25 -18.07 69.54
N ALA A 189 20.44 -17.46 70.40
CA ALA A 189 20.96 -16.69 71.53
C ALA A 189 20.16 -17.08 72.79
N ASN A 190 20.26 -18.35 73.20
CA ASN A 190 19.91 -18.72 74.57
C ASN A 190 21.03 -18.21 75.47
N MET A 191 20.71 -17.18 76.27
CA MET A 191 21.51 -16.79 77.42
C MET A 191 21.62 -17.96 78.40
N SER A 192 22.83 -18.28 78.82
CA SER A 192 23.17 -19.01 80.05
C SER A 192 24.49 -18.47 80.56
#